data_AF-A0A352PWH9-F1
#
_entry.id   AF-A0A352PWH9-F1
#
_cell.length_a   1.000
_cell.length_b   1.000
_cell.length_c   1.000
_cell.angle_alpha   90.00
_cell.angle_beta   90.00
_cell.angle_gamma   90.00
#
_symmetry.space_group_name_H-M   'P 1'
#
loop_
_entity.id
_entity.type
_entity.pdbx_description
1 polymer ?
#
loop_
_entity_poly.entity_id
_entity_poly.type
_entity_poly.pdbx_seq_one_letter_code
_entity_poly.pdbx_strand_id
1 'polypeptide(L)'
;MMRYERLLQEAKRRSQLFKVRENAIILIGTATCGLAAGAAETKAAFEEVLAERGLSAQIVTVGCIGHCYAEPLVVIHQPGFPGIAYHNVTPGKARALVRSFLEEGDPLFEYVLGATEDNDLIPTVFDFPRFHLEQRLVTQHCGLINPEDLHQYLAVGGYESFIRSLSDKPDNVIREVSQAGL
;
A
#
# COMPACT_ATOMS: atom_id res chain seq x y z
N MET A 1 -26.04 -9.40 9.91
CA MET A 1 -25.20 -9.99 8.85
C MET A 1 -25.41 -9.33 7.47
N MET A 2 -26.63 -9.27 6.91
CA MET A 2 -26.88 -8.65 5.58
C MET A 2 -26.27 -7.25 5.34
N ARG A 3 -26.18 -6.38 6.36
CA ARG A 3 -25.58 -5.04 6.22
C ARG A 3 -24.06 -5.10 6.02
N TYR A 4 -23.37 -6.00 6.70
CA TYR A 4 -21.93 -6.18 6.55
C TYR A 4 -21.59 -6.77 5.19
N GLU A 5 -22.31 -7.82 4.76
CA GLU A 5 -22.13 -8.44 3.44
C GLU A 5 -22.30 -7.43 2.32
N ARG A 6 -23.31 -6.54 2.40
CA ARG A 6 -23.49 -5.47 1.42
C ARG A 6 -22.30 -4.51 1.36
N LEU A 7 -21.79 -4.09 2.53
CA LEU A 7 -20.62 -3.21 2.61
C LEU A 7 -19.36 -3.90 2.08
N LEU A 8 -19.18 -5.20 2.36
CA LEU A 8 -18.08 -6.00 1.87
C LEU A 8 -18.13 -6.16 0.34
N GLN A 9 -19.30 -6.39 -0.24
CA GLN A 9 -19.46 -6.46 -1.70
C GLN A 9 -19.12 -5.12 -2.36
N GLU A 10 -19.60 -4.01 -1.78
CA GLU A 10 -19.25 -2.67 -2.27
C GLU A 10 -17.75 -2.39 -2.13
N ALA A 11 -17.13 -2.78 -1.01
CA ALA A 11 -15.70 -2.66 -0.78
C ALA A 11 -14.87 -3.46 -1.80
N LYS A 12 -15.23 -4.72 -2.06
CA LYS A 12 -14.58 -5.57 -3.06
C LYS A 12 -14.70 -4.99 -4.46
N ARG A 13 -15.87 -4.47 -4.83
CA ARG A 13 -16.08 -3.78 -6.11
C ARG A 13 -15.17 -2.56 -6.24
N ARG A 14 -15.09 -1.73 -5.20
CA ARG A 14 -14.19 -0.57 -5.18
C ARG A 14 -12.73 -0.98 -5.27
N SER A 15 -12.30 -2.00 -4.53
CA SER A 15 -10.91 -2.49 -4.55
C SER A 15 -10.51 -3.10 -5.90
N GLN A 16 -11.40 -3.84 -6.57
CA GLN A 16 -11.15 -4.33 -7.93
C GLN A 16 -10.94 -3.18 -8.92
N LEU A 17 -11.65 -2.06 -8.75
CA LEU A 17 -11.38 -0.86 -9.53
C LEU A 17 -9.98 -0.30 -9.31
N PHE A 18 -9.29 -0.58 -8.20
CA PHE A 18 -7.87 -0.20 -8.03
C PHE A 18 -6.92 -1.15 -8.76
N LYS A 19 -7.25 -2.44 -8.88
CA LYS A 19 -6.38 -3.43 -9.54
C LYS A 19 -6.48 -3.44 -11.06
N VAL A 20 -7.62 -3.01 -11.61
CA VAL A 20 -7.92 -3.04 -13.05
C VAL A 20 -7.98 -1.61 -13.58
N ARG A 21 -6.85 -0.90 -13.62
CA ARG A 21 -6.78 0.44 -14.21
C ARG A 21 -5.76 0.51 -15.34
N GLU A 22 -6.11 1.29 -16.35
CA GLU A 22 -5.18 1.76 -17.39
C GLU A 22 -4.17 2.80 -16.85
N ASN A 23 -4.44 3.36 -15.66
CA ASN A 23 -3.68 4.47 -15.09
C ASN A 23 -2.88 4.04 -13.86
N ALA A 24 -1.72 4.67 -13.67
CA ALA A 24 -0.81 4.39 -12.57
C ALA A 24 -1.44 4.68 -11.19
N ILE A 25 -1.02 3.92 -10.18
CA ILE A 25 -1.31 4.21 -8.76
C ILE A 25 0.00 4.46 -8.03
N ILE A 26 0.06 5.57 -7.31
CA ILE A 26 1.23 5.99 -6.53
C ILE A 26 0.82 5.97 -5.05
N LEU A 27 1.34 4.99 -4.31
CA LEU A 27 1.16 4.89 -2.86
C LEU A 27 2.31 5.62 -2.17
N ILE A 28 2.00 6.57 -1.28
CA ILE A 28 3.00 7.35 -0.56
C ILE A 28 2.85 7.08 0.93
N GLY A 29 3.92 6.62 1.58
CA GLY A 29 3.96 6.44 3.04
C GLY A 29 3.88 7.78 3.76
N THR A 30 2.74 8.09 4.37
CA THR A 30 2.50 9.36 5.08
C THR A 30 2.20 9.16 6.56
N ALA A 31 2.72 8.07 7.15
CA ALA A 31 2.79 7.94 8.60
C ALA A 31 3.80 8.93 9.19
N THR A 32 3.93 8.96 10.53
CA THR A 32 4.76 9.93 11.25
C THR A 32 6.21 10.02 10.75
N CYS A 33 6.87 8.88 10.51
CA CYS A 33 8.24 8.85 9.96
C CYS A 33 8.31 9.34 8.50
N GLY A 34 7.34 8.97 7.66
CA GLY A 34 7.25 9.44 6.27
C GLY A 34 7.07 10.95 6.20
N LEU A 35 6.15 11.50 7.01
CA LEU A 35 5.96 12.95 7.11
C LEU A 35 7.22 13.66 7.61
N ALA A 36 7.88 13.12 8.65
CA ALA A 36 9.13 13.67 9.16
C ALA A 36 10.27 13.65 8.12
N ALA A 37 10.24 12.68 7.19
CA ALA A 37 11.23 12.53 6.12
C ALA A 37 10.90 13.34 4.85
N GLY A 38 9.77 14.04 4.79
CA GLY A 38 9.39 14.89 3.65
C GLY A 38 8.38 14.27 2.68
N ALA A 39 7.52 13.34 3.15
CA ALA A 39 6.49 12.72 2.32
C ALA A 39 5.43 13.73 1.81
N ALA A 40 5.19 14.83 2.53
CA ALA A 40 4.25 15.87 2.11
C ALA A 40 4.75 16.60 0.86
N GLU A 41 6.02 16.97 0.84
CA GLU A 41 6.72 17.61 -0.28
C GLU A 41 6.84 16.65 -1.46
N THR A 42 7.09 15.37 -1.18
CA THR A 42 7.11 14.30 -2.19
C THR A 42 5.76 14.16 -2.87
N LYS A 43 4.67 14.11 -2.10
CA LYS A 43 3.30 14.07 -2.62
C LYS A 43 2.99 15.30 -3.47
N ALA A 44 3.31 16.49 -2.99
CA ALA A 44 3.07 17.73 -3.72
C ALA A 44 3.82 17.75 -5.07
N ALA A 45 5.07 17.26 -5.10
CA ALA A 45 5.85 17.17 -6.32
C ALA A 45 5.26 16.20 -7.35
N PHE A 46 4.70 15.06 -6.91
CA PHE A 46 3.96 14.16 -7.80
C PHE A 46 2.70 14.83 -8.36
N GLU A 47 1.91 15.50 -7.52
CA GLU A 47 0.69 16.21 -7.95
C GLU A 47 1.00 17.29 -8.99
N GLU A 48 2.03 18.09 -8.74
CA GLU A 48 2.47 19.18 -9.62
C GLU A 48 2.91 18.64 -10.99
N VAL A 49 3.83 17.66 -11.03
CA VAL A 49 4.37 17.16 -12.30
C VAL A 49 3.34 16.36 -13.09
N LEU A 50 2.42 15.63 -12.45
CA LEU A 50 1.31 14.97 -13.13
C LEU A 50 0.40 16.00 -13.81
N ALA A 51 0.10 17.11 -13.13
CA ALA A 51 -0.69 18.20 -13.69
C ALA A 51 0.04 18.91 -14.83
N GLU A 52 1.34 19.20 -14.68
CA GLU A 52 2.19 19.80 -15.72
C GLU A 52 2.26 18.95 -17.00
N ARG A 53 2.29 17.62 -16.85
CA ARG A 53 2.40 16.67 -17.96
C ARG A 53 1.06 16.22 -18.53
N GLY A 54 -0.06 16.55 -17.87
CA GLY A 54 -1.37 16.05 -18.25
C GLY A 54 -1.53 14.54 -18.10
N LEU A 55 -0.76 13.91 -17.20
CA LEU A 55 -0.81 12.47 -16.95
C LEU A 55 -1.84 12.15 -15.86
N SER A 56 -2.60 11.08 -16.07
CA SER A 56 -3.55 10.59 -15.08
C SER A 56 -2.90 9.50 -14.22
N ALA A 57 -2.70 9.78 -12.94
CA ALA A 57 -2.32 8.79 -11.95
C ALA A 57 -3.09 9.04 -10.65
N GLN A 58 -3.41 7.98 -9.92
CA GLN A 58 -4.05 8.09 -8.62
C GLN A 58 -3.00 8.10 -7.52
N ILE A 59 -2.93 9.18 -6.74
CA ILE A 59 -2.11 9.25 -5.55
C ILE A 59 -2.93 8.79 -4.34
N VAL A 60 -2.39 7.86 -3.56
CA VAL A 60 -3.00 7.34 -2.34
C VAL A 60 -2.00 7.46 -1.19
N THR A 61 -2.43 8.12 -0.12
CA THR A 61 -1.68 8.16 1.13
C THR A 61 -1.91 6.87 1.91
N VAL A 62 -0.82 6.21 2.30
CA VAL A 62 -0.86 4.94 3.04
C VAL A 62 -0.07 5.05 4.35
N GLY A 63 -0.28 4.08 5.24
CA GLY A 63 0.51 3.95 6.47
C GLY A 63 1.97 3.57 6.19
N CYS A 64 2.79 3.45 7.25
CA CYS A 64 4.16 2.99 7.10
C CYS A 64 4.18 1.49 6.77
N ILE A 65 5.06 1.09 5.85
CA ILE A 65 5.32 -0.32 5.52
C ILE A 65 6.35 -0.96 6.50
N GLY A 66 7.04 -0.13 7.28
CA GLY A 66 8.05 -0.49 8.29
C GLY A 66 9.51 -0.26 7.86
N HIS A 67 9.74 0.40 6.71
CA HIS A 67 11.07 0.79 6.25
C HIS A 67 11.37 2.25 6.58
N CYS A 68 11.34 2.61 7.85
CA CYS A 68 11.54 4.00 8.28
C CYS A 68 12.87 4.61 7.76
N TYR A 69 13.91 3.79 7.55
CA TYR A 69 15.19 4.22 6.98
C TYR A 69 15.15 4.58 5.49
N ALA A 70 14.10 4.16 4.78
CA ALA A 70 13.90 4.35 3.35
C ALA A 70 12.85 5.41 3.03
N GLU A 71 12.30 6.08 4.05
CA GLU A 71 11.28 7.11 3.89
C GLU A 71 11.88 8.41 3.27
N PRO A 72 11.12 9.17 2.46
CA PRO A 72 9.76 8.86 1.98
C PRO A 72 9.76 7.68 1.02
N LEU A 73 8.97 6.66 1.36
CA LEU A 73 8.83 5.45 0.57
C LEU A 73 7.60 5.57 -0.32
N VAL A 74 7.80 5.29 -1.61
CA VAL A 74 6.74 5.37 -2.62
C VAL A 74 6.65 4.04 -3.34
N VAL A 75 5.45 3.49 -3.46
CA VAL A 75 5.18 2.32 -4.29
C VAL A 75 4.41 2.78 -5.52
N ILE A 76 4.91 2.46 -6.71
CA ILE A 76 4.23 2.77 -7.97
C ILE A 76 3.75 1.46 -8.58
N HIS A 77 2.43 1.38 -8.81
CA HIS A 77 1.82 0.37 -9.65
C HIS A 77 1.57 0.99 -11.03
N GLN A 78 2.44 0.68 -11.98
CA GLN A 78 2.33 1.09 -13.38
C GLN A 78 1.93 -0.13 -14.21
N PRO A 79 0.95 -0.03 -15.14
CA PRO A 79 0.58 -1.15 -15.99
C PRO A 79 1.79 -1.76 -16.72
N GLY A 80 1.88 -3.09 -16.71
CA GLY A 80 3.00 -3.82 -17.30
C GLY A 80 4.19 -4.04 -16.37
N PHE A 81 4.19 -3.46 -15.17
CA PHE A 81 5.21 -3.67 -14.14
C PHE A 81 4.58 -4.25 -12.86
N PRO A 82 5.35 -5.00 -12.05
CA PRO A 82 4.94 -5.28 -10.68
C PRO A 82 4.84 -3.96 -9.89
N GLY A 83 4.23 -3.97 -8.71
CA GLY A 83 4.38 -2.85 -7.80
C GLY A 83 5.86 -2.61 -7.44
N ILE A 84 6.40 -1.42 -7.74
CA ILE A 84 7.82 -1.10 -7.50
C ILE A 84 7.93 -0.12 -6.34
N ALA A 85 8.69 -0.49 -5.30
CA ALA A 85 9.00 0.37 -4.16
C ALA A 85 10.28 1.18 -4.43
N TYR A 86 10.21 2.48 -4.17
CA TYR A 86 11.29 3.44 -4.29
C TYR A 86 11.64 4.01 -2.92
N HIS A 87 12.94 4.11 -2.64
CA HIS A 87 13.44 4.61 -1.36
C HIS A 87 13.91 6.06 -1.45
N ASN A 88 13.82 6.77 -0.33
CA ASN A 88 14.29 8.15 -0.16
C ASN A 88 13.83 9.03 -1.31
N VAL A 89 12.52 8.99 -1.61
CA VAL A 89 11.95 9.72 -2.73
C VAL A 89 11.85 11.18 -2.34
N THR A 90 12.70 12.00 -2.95
CA THR A 90 12.68 13.46 -2.80
C THR A 90 11.76 14.09 -3.85
N PRO A 91 11.40 15.37 -3.74
CA PRO A 91 10.70 16.09 -4.81
C PRO A 91 11.35 15.95 -6.20
N GLY A 92 12.69 15.96 -6.25
CA GLY A 92 13.44 15.75 -7.50
C GLY A 92 13.24 14.35 -8.07
N LYS A 93 13.34 13.31 -7.22
CA LYS A 93 13.08 11.93 -7.64
C LYS A 93 11.62 11.72 -8.05
N ALA A 94 10.66 12.31 -7.34
CA ALA A 94 9.24 12.24 -7.72
C ALA A 94 9.02 12.76 -9.15
N ARG A 95 9.61 13.91 -9.50
CA ARG A 95 9.55 14.45 -10.87
C ARG A 95 10.22 13.54 -11.89
N ALA A 96 11.38 12.96 -11.54
CA ALA A 96 12.09 12.02 -12.40
C ALA A 96 11.29 10.74 -12.65
N LEU A 97 10.63 10.20 -11.63
CA LEU A 97 9.77 9.01 -11.72
C LEU A 97 8.55 9.27 -12.60
N VAL A 98 7.91 10.43 -12.52
CA VAL A 98 6.77 10.72 -13.43
C VAL A 98 7.24 10.79 -14.88
N ARG A 99 8.36 11.48 -15.15
CA ARG A 99 8.87 11.65 -16.52
C ARG A 99 9.44 10.36 -17.10
N SER A 100 10.28 9.67 -16.36
CA SER A 100 10.96 8.49 -16.90
C SER A 100 10.05 7.26 -16.82
N PHE A 101 9.34 7.05 -15.70
CA PHE A 101 8.58 5.83 -15.51
C PHE A 101 7.14 5.92 -16.03
N LEU A 102 6.39 6.94 -15.62
CA LEU A 102 4.97 7.03 -16.00
C LEU A 102 4.79 7.49 -17.45
N GLU A 103 5.65 8.37 -17.96
CA GLU A 103 5.58 8.92 -19.32
C GLU A 103 6.38 8.07 -20.33
N GLU A 104 7.63 7.71 -20.01
CA GLU A 104 8.55 7.03 -20.95
C GLU A 104 8.67 5.50 -20.74
N GLY A 105 8.18 4.97 -19.61
CA GLY A 105 8.21 3.54 -19.31
C GLY A 105 9.52 3.00 -18.72
N ASP A 106 10.47 3.87 -18.34
CA ASP A 106 11.71 3.51 -17.65
C ASP A 106 11.53 3.57 -16.11
N PRO A 107 11.58 2.42 -15.40
CA PRO A 107 11.40 2.38 -13.95
C PRO A 107 12.49 3.05 -13.12
N LEU A 108 13.62 3.46 -13.71
CA LEU A 108 14.78 3.98 -12.98
C LEU A 108 15.25 3.00 -11.89
N PHE A 109 15.70 1.81 -12.30
CA PHE A 109 16.10 0.72 -11.39
C PHE A 109 17.16 1.13 -10.34
N GLU A 110 17.91 2.20 -10.58
CA GLU A 110 18.85 2.78 -9.61
C GLU A 110 18.20 3.35 -8.33
N TYR A 111 16.90 3.66 -8.35
CA TYR A 111 16.15 4.14 -7.17
C TYR A 111 15.31 3.07 -6.49
N VAL A 112 15.32 1.85 -7.03
CA VAL A 112 14.44 0.77 -6.61
C VAL A 112 14.94 0.17 -5.30
N LEU A 113 14.02 0.06 -4.35
CA LEU A 113 14.21 -0.73 -3.14
C LEU A 113 13.88 -2.21 -3.39
N GLY A 114 12.86 -2.48 -4.20
CA GLY A 114 12.44 -3.82 -4.61
C GLY A 114 10.98 -3.84 -5.09
N ALA A 115 10.52 -4.97 -5.61
CA ALA A 115 9.11 -5.17 -5.94
C ALA A 115 8.27 -5.47 -4.69
N THR A 116 6.97 -5.20 -4.74
CA THR A 116 6.00 -5.53 -3.68
C THR A 116 5.30 -6.87 -3.90
N GLU A 117 5.67 -7.60 -4.96
CA GLU A 117 5.14 -8.92 -5.30
C GLU A 117 6.17 -9.72 -6.11
N ASP A 118 6.01 -11.05 -6.10
CA ASP A 118 6.87 -11.95 -6.87
C ASP A 118 6.79 -11.67 -8.37
N ASN A 119 7.95 -11.61 -9.02
CA ASN A 119 8.07 -11.26 -10.44
C ASN A 119 9.44 -11.69 -10.98
N ASP A 120 9.60 -11.63 -12.31
CA ASP A 120 10.84 -12.02 -13.00
C ASP A 120 11.80 -10.84 -13.29
N LEU A 121 11.43 -9.60 -12.93
CA LEU A 121 12.18 -8.38 -13.27
C LEU A 121 13.19 -7.98 -12.19
N ILE A 122 12.77 -7.91 -10.93
CA ILE A 122 13.56 -7.43 -9.80
C ILE A 122 13.24 -8.21 -8.51
N PRO A 123 14.18 -8.33 -7.57
CA PRO A 123 13.92 -8.92 -6.25
C PRO A 123 12.80 -8.19 -5.52
N THR A 124 12.07 -8.93 -4.69
CA THR A 124 11.02 -8.33 -3.85
C THR A 124 11.65 -7.64 -2.65
N VAL A 125 10.97 -6.62 -2.11
CA VAL A 125 11.35 -6.05 -0.81
C VAL A 125 11.33 -7.13 0.29
N PHE A 126 10.52 -8.17 0.11
CA PHE A 126 10.36 -9.26 1.06
C PHE A 126 11.55 -10.24 1.08
N ASP A 127 12.39 -10.24 0.05
CA ASP A 127 13.59 -11.09 -0.01
C ASP A 127 14.74 -10.56 0.87
N PHE A 128 14.69 -9.29 1.28
CA PHE A 128 15.74 -8.69 2.09
C PHE A 128 15.63 -9.06 3.57
N PRO A 129 16.75 -9.10 4.33
CA PRO A 129 16.79 -9.60 5.71
C PRO A 129 15.78 -8.97 6.66
N ARG A 130 15.39 -7.71 6.43
CA ARG A 130 14.37 -7.02 7.24
C ARG A 130 13.02 -7.76 7.17
N PHE A 131 12.60 -8.13 5.97
CA PHE A 131 11.29 -8.74 5.76
C PHE A 131 11.32 -10.27 5.74
N HIS A 132 12.38 -10.85 5.20
CA HIS A 132 12.51 -12.30 5.09
C HIS A 132 12.49 -13.02 6.45
N LEU A 133 12.85 -12.30 7.52
CA LEU A 133 12.89 -12.81 8.89
C LEU A 133 11.63 -12.50 9.72
N GLU A 134 10.65 -11.78 9.18
CA GLU A 134 9.42 -11.41 9.90
C GLU A 134 8.18 -12.15 9.37
N GLN A 135 7.33 -12.62 10.29
CA GLN A 135 5.97 -13.05 9.96
C GLN A 135 4.99 -11.92 10.24
N ARG A 136 4.56 -11.23 9.19
CA ARG A 136 3.58 -10.13 9.30
C ARG A 136 2.17 -10.72 9.42
N LEU A 137 1.73 -11.08 10.63
CA LEU A 137 0.34 -11.48 10.86
C LEU A 137 -0.53 -10.25 11.16
N VAL A 138 -0.16 -9.46 12.18
CA VAL A 138 -0.92 -8.27 12.59
C VAL A 138 -0.70 -7.09 11.64
N THR A 139 0.51 -6.97 11.09
CA THR A 139 0.93 -5.83 10.25
C THR A 139 0.85 -6.10 8.74
N GLN A 140 0.20 -7.20 8.33
CA GLN A 140 0.13 -7.61 6.91
C GLN A 140 -0.44 -6.55 5.97
N HIS A 141 -1.30 -5.65 6.45
CA HIS A 141 -1.93 -4.61 5.64
C HIS A 141 -1.24 -3.24 5.74
N CYS A 142 -0.26 -3.08 6.65
CA CYS A 142 0.45 -1.82 6.83
C CYS A 142 1.24 -1.46 5.55
N GLY A 143 1.02 -0.23 5.05
CA GLY A 143 1.63 0.26 3.81
C GLY A 143 0.90 -0.15 2.53
N LEU A 144 -0.16 -0.96 2.61
CA LEU A 144 -0.89 -1.46 1.45
C LEU A 144 -2.29 -0.84 1.28
N ILE A 145 -2.90 -0.40 2.37
CA ILE A 145 -4.24 0.23 2.37
C ILE A 145 -4.18 1.65 2.91
N ASN A 146 -5.10 2.49 2.45
CA ASN A 146 -5.35 3.80 3.04
C ASN A 146 -5.98 3.62 4.44
N PRO A 147 -5.32 4.08 5.52
CA PRO A 147 -5.84 3.93 6.88
C PRO A 147 -7.15 4.69 7.14
N GLU A 148 -7.51 5.66 6.29
CA GLU A 148 -8.73 6.46 6.41
C GLU A 148 -9.88 5.95 5.53
N ASP A 149 -9.66 4.91 4.72
CA ASP A 149 -10.68 4.32 3.84
C ASP A 149 -11.23 3.01 4.41
N LEU A 150 -12.43 3.09 5.00
CA LEU A 150 -13.15 1.94 5.53
C LEU A 150 -13.34 0.83 4.48
N HIS A 151 -13.58 1.18 3.21
CA HIS A 151 -13.81 0.17 2.17
C HIS A 151 -12.54 -0.61 1.86
N GLN A 152 -11.37 0.03 1.92
CA GLN A 152 -10.12 -0.71 1.74
C GLN A 152 -9.88 -1.69 2.88
N TYR A 153 -10.15 -1.28 4.13
CA TYR A 153 -10.02 -2.19 5.27
C TYR A 153 -11.02 -3.36 5.20
N LEU A 154 -12.28 -3.10 4.82
CA LEU A 154 -13.27 -4.15 4.61
C LEU A 154 -12.86 -5.12 3.48
N ALA A 155 -12.31 -4.61 2.38
CA ALA A 155 -11.92 -5.42 1.22
C ALA A 155 -10.83 -6.46 1.55
N VAL A 156 -10.02 -6.19 2.57
CA VAL A 156 -8.95 -7.09 3.05
C VAL A 156 -9.36 -7.94 4.25
N GLY A 157 -10.65 -8.04 4.57
CA GLY A 157 -11.18 -8.87 5.67
C GLY A 157 -11.33 -8.13 7.00
N GLY A 158 -11.20 -6.80 6.99
CA GLY A 158 -11.45 -5.96 8.15
C GLY A 158 -12.84 -6.20 8.75
N TYR A 159 -12.89 -6.20 10.08
CA TYR A 159 -14.09 -6.47 10.89
C TYR A 159 -14.73 -7.86 10.76
N GLU A 160 -14.23 -8.78 9.92
CA GLU A 160 -14.83 -10.13 9.80
C GLU A 160 -14.90 -10.84 11.15
N SER A 161 -13.78 -10.90 11.87
CA SER A 161 -13.70 -11.53 13.20
C SER A 161 -14.55 -10.80 14.25
N PHE A 162 -14.68 -9.47 14.15
CA PHE A 162 -15.53 -8.69 15.05
C PHE A 162 -17.02 -9.02 14.84
N ILE A 163 -17.47 -9.10 13.59
CA ILE A 163 -18.86 -9.46 13.29
C ILE A 163 -19.15 -10.90 13.71
N ARG A 164 -18.19 -11.81 13.53
CA ARG A 164 -18.29 -13.20 13.99
C ARG A 164 -18.44 -13.28 15.51
N SER A 165 -17.60 -12.57 16.26
CA SER A 165 -17.61 -12.62 17.73
C SER A 165 -18.89 -12.05 18.34
N LEU A 166 -19.49 -11.03 17.71
CA LEU A 166 -20.80 -10.50 18.13
C LEU A 166 -21.95 -11.50 18.01
N SER A 167 -21.80 -12.54 17.18
CA SER A 167 -22.81 -13.58 16.97
C SER A 167 -22.54 -14.84 17.79
N ASP A 168 -21.45 -14.89 18.55
CA ASP A 168 -21.03 -16.05 19.33
C ASP A 168 -21.29 -15.84 20.84
N LYS A 169 -21.24 -16.92 21.60
CA LYS A 169 -21.30 -16.86 23.06
C LYS A 169 -19.98 -16.32 23.61
N PRO A 170 -20.00 -15.44 24.64
CA PRO A 170 -18.78 -14.91 25.26
C PRO A 170 -17.76 -16.01 25.64
N ASP A 171 -18.23 -17.13 26.20
CA ASP A 171 -17.36 -18.25 26.59
C ASP A 171 -16.61 -18.89 25.42
N ASN A 172 -17.21 -18.92 24.23
CA ASN A 172 -16.55 -19.46 23.04
C ASN A 172 -15.44 -18.51 22.56
N VAL A 173 -15.69 -17.21 22.57
CA VAL A 173 -14.69 -16.18 22.22
C VAL A 173 -13.52 -16.23 23.21
N ILE A 174 -13.80 -16.30 24.52
CA ILE A 174 -12.77 -16.44 25.56
C ILE A 174 -11.94 -17.72 25.34
N ARG A 175 -12.61 -18.83 25.03
CA ARG A 175 -11.94 -20.11 24.75
C ARG A 175 -11.04 -20.03 23.53
N GLU A 176 -11.50 -19.43 22.43
CA GLU A 176 -10.73 -19.28 21.18
C GLU A 176 -9.46 -18.46 21.43
N VAL A 177 -9.56 -17.31 22.12
CA VAL A 177 -8.40 -16.48 22.48
C VAL A 177 -7.45 -17.22 23.42
N SER A 178 -7.98 -17.94 24.42
CA SER A 178 -7.16 -18.71 25.36
C SER A 178 -6.40 -19.86 24.67
N GLN A 179 -7.02 -20.50 23.68
CA GLN A 179 -6.40 -21.57 22.88
C GLN A 179 -5.33 -21.04 21.91
N ALA A 180 -5.43 -19.77 21.50
CA ALA A 180 -4.45 -19.12 20.64
C ALA A 180 -3.14 -18.77 21.37
N GLY A 181 -3.14 -18.77 22.72
CA GLY A 181 -1.95 -18.45 23.52
C GLY A 181 -1.53 -16.98 23.47
N LEU A 182 -2.49 -16.08 23.21
CA LEU A 182 -2.32 -14.62 23.24
C LEU A 182 -2.38 -14.04 24.66
#